data_AF-A0A0A1VUN0-F1
#
_entry.id   AF-A0A0A1VUN0-F1
#
_cell.length_a   1.000
_cell.length_b   1.000
_cell.length_c   1.000
_cell.angle_alpha   90.00
_cell.angle_beta   90.00
_cell.angle_gamma   90.00
#
_symmetry.space_group_name_H-M   'P 1'
#
loop_
_entity.id
_entity.type
_entity.pdbx_description
1 polymer ?
#
loop_
_entity_poly.entity_id
_entity_poly.type
_entity_poly.pdbx_seq_one_letter_code
_entity_poly.pdbx_strand_id
1 'polypeptide(L)'
;MNYSIRAAVATDVKAIFDLIVALAAYQELSHLMTGNSQALGDHLFGEKPYIEALVAEVGGRIVGFALFFANYSTFITKPGIYLEDIFVLPDYRSQGIGKALLMAVAKIAVARDAGLLEWTVLEWNQLAIDFYGKMGAKVFKEWQICRLTGTALAELGNSDK
;
A
#
# COMPACT_ATOMS: atom_id res chain seq x y z
N MET A 1 -18.82 4.37 15.43
CA MET A 1 -18.73 5.26 14.26
C MET A 1 -19.01 4.41 13.03
N ASN A 2 -19.90 4.82 12.13
CA ASN A 2 -20.18 4.03 10.91
C ASN A 2 -19.14 4.40 9.85
N TYR A 3 -18.39 3.41 9.35
CA TYR A 3 -17.42 3.59 8.27
C TYR A 3 -17.73 2.61 7.14
N SER A 4 -17.33 2.95 5.92
CA SER A 4 -17.39 2.03 4.77
C SER A 4 -16.01 1.85 4.16
N ILE A 5 -15.77 0.66 3.60
CA ILE A 5 -14.60 0.35 2.78
C ILE A 5 -15.09 0.10 1.37
N ARG A 6 -14.53 0.82 0.39
CA ARG A 6 -14.91 0.69 -1.02
C ARG A 6 -13.69 0.82 -1.93
N ALA A 7 -13.84 0.37 -3.17
CA ALA A 7 -12.88 0.67 -4.22
C ALA A 7 -12.77 2.19 -4.41
N ALA A 8 -11.55 2.66 -4.63
CA ALA A 8 -11.30 4.02 -5.05
C ALA A 8 -11.88 4.27 -6.46
N VAL A 9 -12.33 5.49 -6.70
CA VAL A 9 -12.72 5.99 -8.02
C VAL A 9 -11.87 7.20 -8.39
N ALA A 10 -11.90 7.61 -9.67
CA ALA A 10 -11.06 8.70 -10.18
C ALA A 10 -11.17 10.01 -9.38
N THR A 11 -12.33 10.32 -8.82
CA THR A 11 -12.53 11.52 -7.98
C THR A 11 -11.84 11.44 -6.62
N ASP A 12 -11.40 10.27 -6.16
CA ASP A 12 -10.73 10.07 -4.88
C ASP A 12 -9.22 10.36 -4.93
N VAL A 13 -8.62 10.48 -6.13
CA VAL A 13 -7.16 10.55 -6.34
C VAL A 13 -6.52 11.63 -5.47
N LYS A 14 -7.15 12.82 -5.38
CA LYS A 14 -6.62 13.89 -4.54
C LYS A 14 -6.59 13.50 -3.07
N ALA A 15 -7.67 12.91 -2.56
CA ALA A 15 -7.76 12.51 -1.16
C ALA A 15 -6.75 11.39 -0.83
N ILE A 16 -6.55 10.44 -1.75
CA ILE A 16 -5.54 9.39 -1.60
C ILE A 16 -4.14 10.00 -1.59
N PHE A 17 -3.83 10.94 -2.49
CA PHE A 17 -2.54 11.61 -2.51
C PHE A 17 -2.29 12.41 -1.23
N ASP A 18 -3.28 13.15 -0.73
CA ASP A 18 -3.18 13.87 0.55
C ASP A 18 -2.90 12.90 1.72
N LEU A 19 -3.46 11.68 1.69
CA LEU A 19 -3.19 10.64 2.70
C LEU A 19 -1.80 10.00 2.54
N ILE A 20 -1.27 9.85 1.32
CA ILE A 20 0.12 9.43 1.09
C ILE A 20 1.09 10.47 1.66
N VAL A 21 0.82 11.76 1.44
CA VAL A 21 1.61 12.85 2.05
C VAL A 21 1.57 12.79 3.57
N ALA A 22 0.39 12.55 4.15
CA ALA A 22 0.23 12.39 5.60
C ALA A 22 0.96 11.15 6.15
N LEU A 23 0.97 10.04 5.40
CA LEU A 23 1.72 8.82 5.73
C LEU A 23 3.23 9.10 5.73
N ALA A 24 3.75 9.74 4.69
CA ALA A 24 5.16 10.08 4.59
C ALA A 24 5.60 11.01 5.74
N ALA A 25 4.76 11.99 6.10
CA ALA A 25 5.01 12.84 7.26
C ALA A 25 5.03 12.05 8.57
N TYR A 26 4.10 11.12 8.77
CA TYR A 26 4.04 10.25 9.95
C TYR A 26 5.25 9.31 10.07
N GLN A 27 5.82 8.88 8.93
CA GLN A 27 7.00 8.01 8.88
C GLN A 27 8.33 8.78 8.83
N GLU A 28 8.31 10.12 8.86
CA GLU A 28 9.48 10.99 8.69
C GLU A 28 10.16 10.85 7.31
N LEU A 29 9.41 10.44 6.29
CA LEU A 29 9.87 10.17 4.93
C LEU A 29 9.46 11.23 3.91
N SER A 30 8.89 12.37 4.32
CA SER A 30 8.45 13.43 3.40
C SER A 30 9.54 13.91 2.44
N HIS A 31 10.80 13.86 2.86
CA HIS A 31 11.95 14.25 2.04
C HIS A 31 12.22 13.34 0.84
N LEU A 32 11.63 12.13 0.82
CA LEU A 32 11.71 11.19 -0.30
C LEU A 32 10.59 11.41 -1.34
N MET A 33 9.59 12.24 -1.05
CA MET A 33 8.44 12.43 -1.92
C MET A 33 8.80 13.32 -3.13
N THR A 34 8.81 12.70 -4.31
CA THR A 34 9.00 13.38 -5.60
C THR A 34 7.81 13.24 -6.54
N GLY A 35 6.82 12.41 -6.18
CA GLY A 35 5.63 12.15 -6.97
C GLY A 35 4.57 13.25 -6.89
N ASN A 36 3.51 13.12 -7.69
CA ASN A 36 2.38 14.06 -7.73
C ASN A 36 1.05 13.33 -7.94
N SER A 37 -0.06 14.02 -7.67
CA SER A 37 -1.42 13.46 -7.77
C SER A 37 -1.85 13.13 -9.20
N GLN A 38 -1.34 13.81 -10.22
CA GLN A 38 -1.66 13.52 -11.62
C GLN A 38 -1.14 12.13 -12.01
N ALA A 39 0.16 11.88 -11.79
CA ALA A 39 0.78 10.59 -12.06
C ALA A 39 0.13 9.45 -11.25
N LEU A 40 -0.26 9.73 -10.00
CA LEU A 40 -1.02 8.77 -9.19
C LEU A 40 -2.36 8.42 -9.86
N GLY A 41 -3.09 9.42 -10.35
CA GLY A 41 -4.35 9.21 -11.06
C GLY A 41 -4.19 8.39 -12.33
N ASP A 42 -3.16 8.69 -13.13
CA ASP A 42 -2.85 7.96 -14.36
C ASP A 42 -2.51 6.49 -14.07
N HIS A 43 -1.80 6.21 -12.97
CA HIS A 43 -1.44 4.85 -12.57
C HIS A 43 -2.58 4.07 -11.89
N LEU A 44 -3.59 4.75 -11.33
CA LEU A 44 -4.79 4.10 -10.77
C LEU A 44 -5.87 3.85 -11.83
N PHE A 45 -6.04 4.79 -12.77
CA PHE A 45 -7.24 4.85 -13.64
C PHE A 45 -6.94 5.14 -15.12
N GLY A 46 -5.68 5.29 -15.52
CA GLY A 46 -5.29 5.50 -16.91
C GLY A 46 -5.36 4.24 -17.77
N GLU A 47 -4.89 4.33 -19.01
CA GLU A 47 -4.94 3.21 -19.98
C GLU A 47 -4.22 1.95 -19.51
N LYS A 48 -3.13 2.14 -18.75
CA LYS A 48 -2.33 1.06 -18.17
C LYS A 48 -2.24 1.25 -16.66
N PRO A 49 -3.25 0.80 -15.89
CA PRO A 49 -3.21 0.91 -14.45
C PRO A 49 -2.10 0.00 -13.89
N TYR A 50 -1.30 0.54 -12.98
CA TYR A 50 -0.25 -0.18 -12.27
C TYR A 50 -0.69 -0.67 -10.89
N ILE A 51 -1.64 0.05 -10.30
CA ILE A 51 -2.01 -0.06 -8.89
C ILE A 51 -3.52 0.01 -8.72
N GLU A 52 -4.00 -0.53 -7.62
CA GLU A 52 -5.38 -0.44 -7.17
C GLU A 52 -5.44 0.15 -5.77
N ALA A 53 -6.57 0.76 -5.40
CA ALA A 53 -6.75 1.32 -4.08
C ALA A 53 -8.14 1.03 -3.49
N LEU A 54 -8.17 0.79 -2.19
CA LEU A 54 -9.37 0.86 -1.35
C LEU A 54 -9.31 2.13 -0.50
N VAL A 55 -10.48 2.74 -0.26
CA VAL A 55 -10.62 3.88 0.65
C VAL A 55 -11.55 3.56 1.80
N ALA A 56 -11.23 4.09 2.97
CA ALA A 56 -12.09 4.08 4.14
C ALA A 56 -12.78 5.43 4.28
N GLU A 57 -14.11 5.42 4.34
CA GLU A 57 -14.92 6.65 4.38
C GLU A 57 -15.75 6.71 5.67
N VAL A 58 -15.74 7.88 6.31
CA VAL A 58 -16.54 8.19 7.51
C VAL A 58 -17.27 9.51 7.27
N GLY A 59 -18.61 9.46 7.23
CA GLY A 59 -19.43 10.66 7.02
C GLY A 59 -19.12 11.42 5.73
N GLY A 60 -18.83 10.71 4.62
CA GLY A 60 -18.47 11.33 3.34
C GLY A 60 -17.00 11.73 3.20
N ARG A 61 -16.20 11.63 4.27
CA ARG A 61 -14.77 11.95 4.25
C ARG A 61 -13.95 10.68 4.13
N ILE A 62 -12.99 10.67 3.20
CA ILE A 62 -11.96 9.63 3.13
C ILE A 62 -10.95 9.86 4.26
N VAL A 63 -10.77 8.86 5.11
CA VAL A 63 -9.97 8.93 6.35
C VAL A 63 -8.84 7.91 6.38
N GLY A 64 -8.80 7.00 5.42
CA GLY A 64 -7.74 6.02 5.25
C GLY A 64 -7.79 5.37 3.89
N PHE A 65 -6.71 4.69 3.52
CA PHE A 65 -6.57 4.00 2.25
C PHE A 65 -5.68 2.76 2.37
N ALA A 66 -5.80 1.87 1.40
CA ALA A 66 -4.85 0.79 1.13
C ALA A 66 -4.56 0.77 -0.37
N LEU A 67 -3.29 0.84 -0.76
CA LEU A 67 -2.82 0.86 -2.14
C LEU A 67 -1.97 -0.39 -2.40
N PHE A 68 -2.31 -1.15 -3.42
CA PHE A 68 -1.73 -2.46 -3.68
C PHE A 68 -1.66 -2.77 -5.16
N PHE A 69 -0.87 -3.78 -5.52
CA PHE A 69 -0.69 -4.26 -6.88
C PHE A 69 -0.39 -5.76 -6.90
N ALA A 70 -0.46 -6.37 -8.09
CA ALA A 70 -0.15 -7.79 -8.25
C ALA A 70 1.36 -8.04 -8.20
N ASN A 71 1.78 -9.08 -7.48
CA ASN A 71 3.12 -9.67 -7.58
C ASN A 71 2.99 -11.17 -7.90
N TYR A 72 4.10 -11.92 -7.84
CA TYR A 72 4.09 -13.35 -8.14
C TYR A 72 5.11 -14.11 -7.30
N SER A 73 4.74 -15.28 -6.78
CA SER A 73 5.68 -16.19 -6.14
C SER A 73 5.99 -17.37 -7.04
N THR A 74 7.27 -17.54 -7.31
CA THR A 74 7.80 -18.70 -8.05
C THR A 74 7.81 -19.97 -7.20
N PHE A 75 7.82 -19.87 -5.88
CA PHE A 75 7.89 -21.04 -4.98
C PHE A 75 6.55 -21.76 -4.87
N ILE A 76 5.45 -21.02 -4.91
CA ILE A 76 4.10 -21.58 -4.92
C ILE A 76 3.41 -21.47 -6.29
N THR A 77 4.12 -20.92 -7.29
CA THR A 77 3.63 -20.74 -8.66
C THR A 77 2.23 -20.11 -8.73
N LYS A 78 2.03 -19.04 -7.97
CA LYS A 78 0.75 -18.33 -7.89
C LYS A 78 0.95 -16.81 -7.94
N PRO A 79 -0.05 -16.07 -8.45
CA PRO A 79 -0.10 -14.63 -8.27
C PRO A 79 -0.18 -14.31 -6.77
N GLY A 80 0.24 -13.11 -6.43
CA GLY A 80 0.10 -12.54 -5.10
C GLY A 80 -0.39 -11.11 -5.16
N ILE A 81 -0.60 -10.50 -4.00
CA ILE A 81 -0.79 -9.07 -3.86
C ILE A 81 0.33 -8.50 -3.01
N TYR A 82 0.94 -7.42 -3.48
CA TYR A 82 1.81 -6.59 -2.68
C TYR A 82 1.04 -5.34 -2.23
N LEU A 83 0.93 -5.14 -0.93
CA LEU A 83 0.35 -3.96 -0.31
C LEU A 83 1.46 -2.95 -0.08
N GLU A 84 1.49 -1.89 -0.89
CA GLU A 84 2.50 -0.82 -0.82
C GLU A 84 2.27 0.04 0.42
N ASP A 85 1.06 0.60 0.52
CA ASP A 85 0.71 1.54 1.58
C ASP A 85 -0.61 1.17 2.22
N ILE A 86 -0.65 1.27 3.55
CA ILE A 86 -1.89 1.26 4.33
C ILE A 86 -1.81 2.34 5.41
N PHE A 87 -2.80 3.23 5.42
CA PHE A 87 -2.79 4.35 6.35
C PHE A 87 -4.20 4.75 6.76
N VAL A 88 -4.31 5.19 8.02
CA VAL A 88 -5.52 5.80 8.59
C VAL A 88 -5.09 7.04 9.37
N LEU A 89 -5.80 8.14 9.14
CA LEU A 89 -5.61 9.41 9.86
C LEU A 89 -5.60 9.17 11.38
N PRO A 90 -4.72 9.85 12.15
CA PRO A 90 -4.57 9.63 13.58
C PRO A 90 -5.88 9.64 14.37
N ASP A 91 -6.77 10.60 14.11
CA ASP A 91 -8.06 10.76 14.80
C ASP A 91 -9.04 9.59 14.57
N TYR A 92 -8.79 8.77 13.54
CA TYR A 92 -9.62 7.64 13.13
C TYR A 92 -8.99 6.28 13.49
N ARG A 93 -7.84 6.27 14.16
CA ARG A 93 -7.16 5.04 14.60
C ARG A 93 -7.86 4.41 15.81
N SER A 94 -7.54 3.14 16.07
CA SER A 94 -8.15 2.33 17.14
C SER A 94 -9.67 2.09 17.00
N GLN A 95 -10.26 2.44 15.86
CA GLN A 95 -11.68 2.21 15.54
C GLN A 95 -11.91 0.98 14.63
N GLY A 96 -10.87 0.18 14.37
CA GLY A 96 -10.94 -1.01 13.52
C GLY A 96 -10.80 -0.76 12.02
N ILE A 97 -10.70 0.50 11.57
CA ILE A 97 -10.62 0.87 10.14
C ILE A 97 -9.40 0.23 9.43
N GLY A 98 -8.20 0.32 10.04
CA GLY A 98 -6.99 -0.28 9.45
C GLY A 98 -7.11 -1.81 9.29
N LYS A 99 -7.74 -2.47 10.27
CA LYS A 99 -8.05 -3.90 10.18
C LYS A 99 -9.04 -4.18 9.04
N ALA A 100 -10.08 -3.38 8.92
CA ALA A 100 -11.07 -3.54 7.86
C ALA A 100 -10.47 -3.34 6.45
N LEU A 101 -9.57 -2.37 6.27
CA LEU A 101 -8.81 -2.18 5.04
C LEU A 101 -7.96 -3.41 4.69
N LEU A 102 -7.13 -3.87 5.63
CA LEU A 102 -6.29 -5.05 5.39
C LEU A 102 -7.11 -6.30 5.10
N MET A 103 -8.22 -6.52 5.83
CA MET A 103 -9.15 -7.60 5.57
C MET A 103 -9.80 -7.50 4.18
N ALA A 104 -10.09 -6.29 3.70
CA ALA A 104 -10.67 -6.10 2.37
C ALA A 104 -9.66 -6.42 1.26
N VAL A 105 -8.40 -6.04 1.42
CA VAL A 105 -7.32 -6.46 0.49
C VAL A 105 -7.13 -7.98 0.53
N ALA A 106 -7.14 -8.61 1.70
CA ALA A 106 -7.06 -10.06 1.83
C ALA A 106 -8.25 -10.78 1.16
N LYS A 107 -9.46 -10.23 1.23
CA LYS A 107 -10.62 -10.76 0.49
C LYS A 107 -10.42 -10.68 -1.02
N ILE A 108 -9.84 -9.59 -1.52
CA ILE A 108 -9.47 -9.46 -2.95
C ILE A 108 -8.43 -10.51 -3.32
N ALA A 109 -7.41 -10.72 -2.50
CA ALA A 109 -6.38 -11.74 -2.72
C ALA A 109 -7.01 -13.13 -2.84
N VAL A 110 -7.86 -13.53 -1.88
CA VAL A 110 -8.57 -14.82 -1.90
C VAL A 110 -9.47 -14.95 -3.13
N ALA A 111 -10.23 -13.91 -3.48
CA ALA A 111 -11.11 -13.93 -4.63
C ALA A 111 -10.36 -14.07 -5.98
N ARG A 112 -9.07 -13.69 -6.00
CA ARG A 112 -8.18 -13.80 -7.17
C ARG A 112 -7.34 -15.07 -7.18
N ASP A 113 -7.59 -16.01 -6.26
CA ASP A 113 -6.74 -17.18 -6.02
C ASP A 113 -5.25 -16.83 -5.81
N ALA A 114 -5.01 -15.65 -5.20
CA ALA A 114 -3.66 -15.22 -4.85
C ALA A 114 -3.11 -16.09 -3.70
N GLY A 115 -1.88 -16.56 -3.86
CA GLY A 115 -1.22 -17.42 -2.89
C GLY A 115 -0.59 -16.68 -1.70
N LEU A 116 -0.48 -15.35 -1.81
CA LEU A 116 0.12 -14.50 -0.78
C LEU A 116 -0.42 -13.07 -0.80
N LEU A 117 -0.32 -12.41 0.36
CA LEU A 117 -0.44 -10.97 0.54
C LEU A 117 0.80 -10.53 1.35
N GLU A 118 1.62 -9.67 0.77
CA GLU A 118 2.90 -9.23 1.34
C GLU A 118 3.00 -7.71 1.41
N TRP A 119 3.76 -7.21 2.38
CA TRP A 119 4.06 -5.79 2.55
C TRP A 119 5.30 -5.63 3.41
N THR A 120 5.83 -4.41 3.44
CA THR A 120 6.97 -4.05 4.29
C THR A 120 6.54 -3.24 5.49
N VAL A 121 7.31 -3.35 6.58
CA VAL A 121 7.11 -2.56 7.79
C VAL A 121 8.46 -2.02 8.25
N LEU A 122 8.50 -0.75 8.67
CA LEU A 122 9.71 -0.14 9.22
C LEU A 122 10.07 -0.82 10.54
N GLU A 123 11.35 -1.13 10.73
CA GLU A 123 11.84 -1.90 11.89
C GLU A 123 11.46 -1.27 13.24
N TRP A 124 11.47 0.07 13.31
CA TRP A 124 11.12 0.80 14.52
C TRP A 124 9.62 0.80 14.84
N ASN A 125 8.75 0.43 13.90
CA ASN A 125 7.30 0.56 14.04
C ASN A 125 6.69 -0.65 14.74
N GLN A 126 7.03 -0.84 16.02
CA GLN A 126 6.57 -1.97 16.82
C GLN A 126 5.04 -2.06 16.88
N LEU A 127 4.34 -0.92 16.91
CA LEU A 127 2.87 -0.88 16.91
C LEU A 127 2.29 -1.53 15.64
N ALA A 128 2.87 -1.26 14.47
CA ALA A 128 2.47 -1.90 13.22
C ALA A 128 2.84 -3.39 13.20
N ILE A 129 4.04 -3.75 13.67
CA ILE A 129 4.49 -5.14 13.76
C ILE A 129 3.52 -5.97 14.63
N ASP A 130 3.16 -5.49 15.81
CA ASP A 130 2.23 -6.16 16.72
C ASP A 130 0.82 -6.27 16.12
N PHE A 131 0.38 -5.21 15.43
CA PHE A 131 -0.90 -5.20 14.72
C PHE A 131 -0.94 -6.26 13.63
N TYR A 132 0.11 -6.37 12.79
CA TYR A 132 0.21 -7.37 11.74
C TYR A 132 0.33 -8.80 12.29
N GLY A 133 1.11 -8.99 13.36
CA GLY A 133 1.22 -10.29 14.03
C GLY A 133 -0.13 -10.81 14.56
N LYS A 134 -0.97 -9.93 15.12
CA LYS A 134 -2.35 -10.26 15.54
C LYS A 134 -3.26 -10.67 14.36
N MET A 135 -2.90 -10.33 13.13
CA MET A 135 -3.61 -10.74 11.90
C MET A 135 -3.03 -12.00 11.27
N GLY A 136 -2.03 -12.62 11.89
CA GLY A 136 -1.37 -13.83 11.39
C GLY A 136 -0.22 -13.58 10.41
N ALA A 137 0.18 -12.32 10.21
CA ALA A 137 1.34 -12.00 9.39
C ALA A 137 2.63 -12.46 10.08
N LYS A 138 3.58 -12.97 9.28
CA LYS A 138 4.93 -13.32 9.73
C LYS A 138 5.91 -12.28 9.19
N VAL A 139 6.81 -11.78 10.04
CA VAL A 139 7.86 -10.85 9.64
C VAL A 139 9.14 -11.61 9.33
N PHE A 140 9.63 -11.52 8.11
CA PHE A 140 10.85 -12.19 7.65
C PHE A 140 12.06 -11.24 7.78
N LYS A 141 12.82 -11.36 8.87
CA LYS A 141 13.97 -10.47 9.15
C LYS A 141 15.22 -10.76 8.31
N GLU A 142 15.36 -11.99 7.81
CA GLU A 142 16.50 -12.42 7.02
C GLU A 142 16.42 -11.93 5.56
N TRP A 143 15.25 -11.45 5.14
CA TRP A 143 15.01 -10.99 3.77
C TRP A 143 15.20 -9.49 3.71
N GLN A 144 16.07 -9.04 2.81
CA GLN A 144 16.37 -7.64 2.62
C GLN A 144 15.81 -7.15 1.28
N ILE A 145 15.28 -5.93 1.27
CA ILE A 145 14.89 -5.26 0.03
C ILE A 145 16.15 -4.74 -0.64
N CYS A 146 16.46 -5.26 -1.82
CA CYS A 146 17.46 -4.65 -2.70
C CYS A 146 16.78 -3.60 -3.59
N ARG A 147 17.37 -2.40 -3.68
CA ARG A 147 16.79 -1.29 -4.44
C ARG A 147 17.83 -0.57 -5.27
N LEU A 148 17.55 -0.43 -6.57
CA LEU A 148 18.23 0.48 -7.49
C LEU A 148 17.26 1.58 -7.88
N THR A 149 17.68 2.83 -7.75
CA THR A 149 16.87 4.01 -8.09
C THR A 149 17.76 5.07 -8.75
N GLY A 150 17.14 6.03 -9.46
CA GLY A 150 17.85 7.16 -10.06
C GLY A 150 19.01 6.73 -10.96
N THR A 151 20.16 7.37 -10.80
CA THR A 151 21.36 7.14 -11.62
C THR A 151 21.80 5.69 -11.63
N ALA A 152 21.83 5.01 -10.48
CA ALA A 152 22.30 3.63 -10.39
C ALA A 152 21.41 2.65 -11.21
N LEU A 153 20.10 2.90 -11.25
CA LEU A 153 19.19 2.12 -12.10
C LEU A 153 19.43 2.42 -13.58
N ALA A 154 19.58 3.70 -13.94
CA ALA A 154 19.83 4.12 -15.31
C ALA A 154 21.16 3.59 -15.86
N GLU A 155 22.22 3.59 -15.06
CA GLU A 155 23.54 3.05 -15.43
C GLU A 155 23.47 1.54 -15.65
N LEU A 156 22.85 0.79 -14.73
CA LEU A 156 22.74 -0.67 -14.91
C LEU A 156 21.87 -1.02 -16.12
N GLY A 157 20.76 -0.30 -16.34
CA GLY A 157 19.84 -0.56 -17.44
C GLY A 157 20.38 -0.23 -18.83
N ASN A 158 21.39 0.63 -18.93
CA ASN A 158 22.06 1.01 -20.18
C ASN A 158 23.46 0.39 -20.33
N SER A 159 23.82 -0.57 -19.47
CA SER A 159 25.11 -1.24 -19.54
C SER A 159 25.12 -2.30 -20.65
N ASP A 160 26.01 -2.16 -21.63
CA ASP A 160 26.21 -3.13 -22.72
C ASP A 160 27.15 -4.31 -22.36
N LYS A 161 27.40 -4.54 -21.06
CA LYS A 161 28.22 -5.66 -20.57
C LYS A 161 27.43 -6.95 -20.43
#